data_AF-A0A259ICT9-F1
#
_entry.id   AF-A0A259ICT9-F1
#
_cell.length_a   1.000
_cell.length_b   1.000
_cell.length_c   1.000
_cell.angle_alpha   90.00
_cell.angle_beta   90.00
_cell.angle_gamma   90.00
#
_symmetry.space_group_name_H-M   'P 1'
#
loop_
_entity.id
_entity.type
_entity.pdbx_description
1 polymer ?
#
loop_
_entity_poly.entity_id
_entity_poly.type
_entity_poly.pdbx_seq_one_letter_code
_entity_poly.pdbx_strand_id
1 'polypeptide(L)'
;MKLTIKRLVAFSILLATALHFSFANAGEGAFGWIYTLDLQPKGKLEFEQRLQLNKQQAAGTYDAWTARTELEYGLTNDLQIAGYINSYYTSANQNYTNPEACDDVASCTGGYGVPSSHDPATPYRKSGIEGGSLEAIYRLTNPVTSPVGVGLYLEPTWGRNKDEIEARLLLQSNFIDDRLVLAGNVVVANERLKFIENGNVPESMLDFLVGASYRFAPKWSAGVEARFHNDY
;
A
#
# COMPACT_ATOMS: atom_id res chain seq x y z
N MET A 1 11.88 3.41 -46.19
CA MET A 1 10.88 3.07 -45.16
C MET A 1 10.34 4.36 -44.57
N LYS A 2 9.07 4.74 -44.83
CA LYS A 2 8.51 6.02 -44.33
C LYS A 2 8.24 5.90 -42.83
N LEU A 3 8.91 6.69 -42.00
CA LEU A 3 8.55 6.81 -40.59
C LEU A 3 7.20 7.51 -40.50
N THR A 4 6.22 6.85 -39.89
CA THR A 4 4.91 7.43 -39.59
C THR A 4 5.00 8.23 -38.29
N ILE A 5 4.16 9.26 -38.15
CA ILE A 5 4.09 10.11 -36.95
C ILE A 5 3.92 9.27 -35.67
N LYS A 6 3.13 8.19 -35.73
CA LYS A 6 2.96 7.25 -34.61
C LYS A 6 4.27 6.55 -34.20
N ARG A 7 5.13 6.20 -35.16
CA ARG A 7 6.44 5.58 -34.89
C ARG A 7 7.45 6.59 -34.34
N LEU A 8 7.38 7.85 -34.80
CA LEU A 8 8.19 8.94 -34.25
C LEU A 8 7.81 9.23 -32.80
N VAL A 9 6.52 9.32 -32.48
CA VAL A 9 6.05 9.51 -31.09
C VAL A 9 6.47 8.34 -30.20
N ALA A 10 6.27 7.09 -30.65
CA ALA A 10 6.71 5.93 -29.88
C ALA A 10 8.24 5.90 -29.67
N PHE A 11 9.02 6.26 -30.69
CA PHE A 11 10.48 6.35 -30.60
C PHE A 11 10.93 7.49 -29.68
N SER A 12 10.27 8.65 -29.71
CA SER A 12 10.54 9.77 -28.80
C SER A 12 10.23 9.43 -27.35
N ILE A 13 9.15 8.68 -27.07
CA ILE A 13 8.83 8.19 -25.72
C ILE A 13 9.89 7.18 -25.25
N LEU A 14 10.30 6.26 -26.12
CA LEU A 14 11.39 5.29 -25.85
C LEU A 14 12.73 5.99 -25.61
N LEU A 15 13.04 7.05 -26.35
CA LEU A 15 14.28 7.81 -26.19
C LEU A 15 14.25 8.67 -24.92
N ALA A 16 13.10 9.26 -24.59
CA ALA A 16 12.93 10.02 -23.34
C ALA A 16 13.05 9.13 -22.10
N THR A 17 12.49 7.91 -22.15
CA THR A 17 12.64 6.92 -21.06
C THR A 17 14.07 6.38 -20.96
N ALA A 18 14.75 6.14 -22.09
CA ALA A 18 16.15 5.69 -22.10
C ALA A 18 17.17 6.78 -21.69
N LEU A 19 16.82 8.07 -21.79
CA LEU A 19 17.68 9.20 -21.41
C LEU A 19 17.42 9.71 -19.99
N HIS A 20 16.50 9.09 -19.23
CA HIS A 20 16.20 9.43 -17.83
C HIS A 20 16.91 8.49 -16.83
N PHE A 21 18.17 8.12 -17.08
CA PHE A 21 19.07 7.61 -16.02
C PHE A 21 19.54 8.73 -15.08
N SER A 22 18.68 9.72 -14.82
CA SER A 22 18.95 10.76 -13.84
C SER A 22 19.05 10.10 -12.47
N PHE A 23 20.00 10.57 -11.67
CA PHE A 23 20.28 10.23 -10.28
C PHE A 23 19.02 10.23 -9.39
N ALA A 24 18.18 9.22 -9.52
CA ALA A 24 17.14 8.93 -8.55
C ALA A 24 17.86 8.43 -7.29
N ASN A 25 17.95 9.31 -6.30
CA ASN A 25 18.31 8.93 -4.94
C ASN A 25 16.99 8.58 -4.26
N ALA A 26 16.57 7.34 -4.44
CA ALA A 26 15.46 6.76 -3.69
C ALA A 26 15.98 6.25 -2.34
N GLY A 27 15.12 6.28 -1.33
CA GLY A 27 15.34 5.57 -0.09
C GLY A 27 15.43 4.05 -0.33
N GLU A 28 15.96 3.32 0.65
CA GLU A 28 15.95 1.86 0.63
C GLU A 28 14.72 1.34 1.38
N GLY A 29 13.68 0.92 0.64
CA GLY A 29 12.54 0.18 1.21
C GLY A 29 12.90 -1.30 1.40
N ALA A 30 13.24 -1.70 2.63
CA ALA A 30 13.68 -3.07 2.94
C ALA A 30 12.54 -4.09 3.09
N PHE A 31 11.29 -3.62 3.15
CA PHE A 31 10.09 -4.37 3.46
C PHE A 31 8.94 -3.94 2.55
N GLY A 32 7.97 -4.82 2.30
CA GLY A 32 6.80 -4.53 1.49
C GLY A 32 5.58 -4.05 2.30
N TRP A 33 5.46 -4.47 3.56
CA TRP A 33 4.31 -4.14 4.42
C TRP A 33 4.69 -3.46 5.74
N ILE A 34 5.89 -3.75 6.27
CA ILE A 34 6.39 -3.16 7.51
C ILE A 34 6.97 -1.76 7.25
N TYR A 35 6.52 -0.79 8.04
CA TYR A 35 7.14 0.53 8.08
C TYR A 35 8.36 0.52 9.01
N THR A 36 9.42 1.21 8.58
CA THR A 36 10.68 1.35 9.31
C THR A 36 10.89 2.78 9.78
N LEU A 37 12.01 3.02 10.48
CA LEU A 37 12.44 4.32 10.98
C LEU A 37 13.55 4.94 10.13
N ASP A 38 13.69 4.44 8.90
CA ASP A 38 14.57 4.95 7.85
C ASP A 38 13.92 6.14 7.14
N LEU A 39 13.66 7.20 7.91
CA LEU A 39 12.90 8.38 7.46
C LEU A 39 13.70 9.24 6.48
N GLN A 40 12.97 9.97 5.64
CA GLN A 40 13.52 11.02 4.77
C GLN A 40 14.33 12.04 5.59
N PRO A 41 15.57 12.36 5.18
CA PRO A 41 16.33 13.41 5.83
C PRO A 41 15.64 14.78 5.72
N LYS A 42 15.93 15.69 6.66
CA LYS A 42 15.34 17.03 6.65
C LYS A 42 15.49 17.71 5.29
N GLY A 43 14.36 18.17 4.74
CA GLY A 43 14.30 18.88 3.47
C GLY A 43 14.43 18.00 2.23
N LYS A 44 14.44 16.67 2.38
CA LYS A 44 14.40 15.71 1.28
C LYS A 44 12.98 15.28 1.00
N LEU A 45 12.75 14.95 -0.27
CA LEU A 45 11.47 14.57 -0.81
C LEU A 45 11.65 13.30 -1.62
N GLU A 46 10.75 12.35 -1.42
CA GLU A 46 10.68 11.09 -2.16
C GLU A 46 9.30 10.94 -2.78
N PHE A 47 9.27 10.37 -3.97
CA PHE A 47 8.04 9.99 -4.67
C PHE A 47 8.02 8.46 -4.73
N GLU A 48 6.97 7.86 -4.17
CA GLU A 48 6.75 6.42 -4.22
C GLU A 48 5.49 6.09 -5.03
N GLN A 49 5.58 5.02 -5.84
CA GLN A 49 4.43 4.44 -6.52
C GLN A 49 4.34 2.96 -6.16
N ARG A 50 3.33 2.63 -5.35
CA ARG A 50 2.98 1.24 -5.05
C ARG A 50 1.86 0.76 -5.95
N LEU A 51 2.01 -0.44 -6.49
CA LEU A 51 0.99 -1.16 -7.27
C LEU A 51 0.80 -2.54 -6.66
N GLN A 52 -0.44 -2.90 -6.34
CA GLN A 52 -0.78 -4.22 -5.80
C GLN A 52 -1.88 -4.84 -6.65
N LEU A 53 -1.71 -6.11 -6.97
CA LEU A 53 -2.68 -6.93 -7.70
C LEU A 53 -3.13 -8.09 -6.82
N ASN A 54 -4.42 -8.14 -6.53
CA ASN A 54 -5.08 -9.32 -5.97
C ASN A 54 -5.82 -10.04 -7.10
N LYS A 55 -5.49 -11.31 -7.34
CA LYS A 55 -6.14 -12.15 -8.36
C LYS A 55 -6.86 -13.32 -7.71
N GLN A 56 -7.90 -13.78 -8.40
CA GLN A 56 -8.70 -14.95 -8.05
C GLN A 56 -9.47 -14.79 -6.73
N GLN A 57 -10.59 -15.52 -6.63
CA GLN A 57 -11.38 -15.71 -5.42
C GLN A 57 -11.96 -17.13 -5.46
N ALA A 58 -12.97 -17.42 -4.63
CA ALA A 58 -13.57 -18.73 -4.50
C ALA A 58 -14.10 -19.30 -5.84
N ALA A 59 -14.52 -18.45 -6.77
CA ALA A 59 -15.00 -18.84 -8.09
C ALA A 59 -14.60 -17.83 -9.18
N GLY A 60 -14.96 -18.15 -10.43
CA GLY A 60 -14.94 -17.23 -11.56
C GLY A 60 -13.63 -16.49 -11.80
N THR A 61 -13.73 -15.20 -12.13
CA THR A 61 -12.57 -14.34 -12.37
C THR A 61 -12.64 -13.10 -11.50
N TYR A 62 -11.51 -12.75 -10.89
CA TYR A 62 -11.37 -11.54 -10.08
C TYR A 62 -9.96 -10.99 -10.24
N ASP A 63 -9.87 -9.72 -10.65
CA ASP A 63 -8.64 -8.92 -10.68
C ASP A 63 -8.93 -7.58 -10.00
N ALA A 64 -8.26 -7.32 -8.88
CA ALA A 64 -8.31 -6.05 -8.17
C ALA A 64 -6.91 -5.44 -8.11
N TRP A 65 -6.76 -4.30 -8.78
CA TRP A 65 -5.57 -3.47 -8.71
C TRP A 65 -5.81 -2.32 -7.75
N THR A 66 -4.88 -2.10 -6.85
CA THR A 66 -4.79 -0.88 -6.05
C THR A 66 -3.46 -0.20 -6.34
N ALA A 67 -3.50 1.13 -6.40
CA ALA A 67 -2.32 1.94 -6.60
C ALA A 67 -2.29 3.05 -5.54
N ARG A 68 -1.14 3.21 -4.88
CA ARG A 68 -0.87 4.32 -3.96
C ARG A 68 0.22 5.17 -4.58
N THR A 69 -0.12 6.41 -4.91
CA THR A 69 0.83 7.42 -5.39
C THR A 69 1.15 8.33 -4.21
N GLU A 70 2.40 8.33 -3.79
CA GLU A 70 2.85 8.94 -2.54
C GLU A 70 3.92 10.01 -2.79
N LEU A 71 3.85 11.06 -1.97
CA LEU A 71 4.91 12.05 -1.85
C LEU A 71 5.29 12.20 -0.38
N GLU A 72 6.53 11.83 -0.05
CA GLU A 72 7.10 11.91 1.29
C GLU A 72 8.00 13.14 1.43
N TYR A 73 8.03 13.71 2.64
CA TYR A 73 8.89 14.83 2.97
C TYR A 73 9.44 14.75 4.40
N GLY A 74 10.76 14.83 4.52
CA GLY A 74 11.45 14.95 5.81
C GLY A 74 11.29 16.35 6.39
N LEU A 75 10.29 16.57 7.26
CA LEU A 75 10.08 17.86 7.91
C LEU A 75 11.22 18.17 8.90
N THR A 76 11.68 17.15 9.61
CA THR A 76 12.92 17.14 10.40
C THR A 76 13.67 15.83 10.15
N ASN A 77 14.82 15.61 10.79
CA ASN A 77 15.48 14.30 10.70
C ASN A 77 14.72 13.19 11.45
N ASP A 78 13.78 13.54 12.34
CA ASP A 78 13.00 12.61 13.17
C ASP A 78 11.49 12.70 12.91
N LEU A 79 11.06 13.50 11.93
CA LEU A 79 9.65 13.67 11.57
C LEU A 79 9.52 13.69 10.05
N GLN A 80 8.86 12.67 9.52
CA GLN A 80 8.46 12.55 8.12
C GLN A 80 6.94 12.74 8.01
N ILE A 81 6.52 13.38 6.93
CA ILE A 81 5.11 13.46 6.56
C ILE A 81 4.97 12.98 5.12
N ALA A 82 3.82 12.40 4.79
CA ALA A 82 3.51 12.01 3.42
C ALA A 82 2.05 12.28 3.06
N GLY A 83 1.78 12.34 1.76
CA GLY A 83 0.43 12.46 1.21
C GLY A 83 0.21 11.49 0.06
N TYR A 84 -0.98 10.90 0.03
CA TYR A 84 -1.33 9.83 -0.91
C TYR A 84 -2.52 10.21 -1.79
N ILE A 85 -2.44 9.79 -3.05
CA ILE A 85 -3.61 9.58 -3.90
C ILE A 85 -3.74 8.08 -4.14
N ASN A 86 -4.87 7.53 -3.70
CA ASN A 86 -5.19 6.12 -3.82
C ASN A 86 -6.15 5.91 -5.00
N SER A 87 -5.84 4.96 -5.87
CA SER A 87 -6.69 4.60 -7.01
C SER A 87 -6.89 3.09 -7.09
N TYR A 88 -7.96 2.70 -7.76
CA TYR A 88 -8.35 1.30 -7.88
C TYR A 88 -8.80 0.95 -9.29
N TYR A 89 -8.72 -0.34 -9.59
CA TYR A 89 -9.42 -0.98 -10.68
C TYR A 89 -9.90 -2.35 -10.21
N THR A 90 -11.15 -2.68 -10.50
CA THR A 90 -11.77 -3.97 -10.19
C THR A 90 -12.36 -4.55 -11.47
N SER A 91 -12.07 -5.81 -11.75
CA SER A 91 -12.71 -6.62 -12.77
C SER A 91 -13.15 -7.93 -12.14
N ALA A 92 -14.44 -8.19 -12.13
CA ALA A 92 -15.03 -9.32 -11.42
C ALA A 92 -16.14 -9.97 -12.26
N ASN A 93 -16.22 -11.29 -12.23
CA ASN A 93 -17.30 -12.03 -12.87
C ASN A 93 -17.47 -13.38 -12.17
N GLN A 94 -18.66 -13.64 -11.60
CA GLN A 94 -18.99 -14.92 -10.95
C GLN A 94 -17.95 -15.33 -9.89
N ASN A 95 -17.40 -14.36 -9.17
CA ASN A 95 -16.25 -14.53 -8.29
C ASN A 95 -16.59 -14.87 -6.83
N TYR A 96 -17.80 -14.51 -6.42
CA TYR A 96 -18.26 -14.54 -5.04
C TYR A 96 -19.21 -15.72 -4.83
N THR A 97 -19.14 -16.35 -3.66
CA THR A 97 -19.91 -17.58 -3.34
C THR A 97 -20.61 -17.50 -1.98
N ASN A 98 -20.71 -16.30 -1.39
CA ASN A 98 -21.44 -16.13 -0.13
C ASN A 98 -22.95 -16.30 -0.41
N PRO A 99 -23.62 -17.29 0.22
CA PRO A 99 -25.06 -17.52 0.02
C PRO A 99 -25.93 -16.31 0.37
N GLU A 100 -25.52 -15.47 1.33
CA GLU A 100 -26.27 -14.26 1.72
C GLU A 100 -26.27 -13.19 0.62
N ALA A 101 -25.27 -13.19 -0.27
CA ALA A 101 -25.13 -12.24 -1.36
C ALA A 101 -25.53 -12.81 -2.72
N CYS A 102 -25.47 -14.13 -2.88
CA CYS A 102 -25.73 -14.82 -4.14
C CYS A 102 -27.08 -15.56 -4.17
N ASP A 103 -27.92 -15.44 -3.15
CA ASP A 103 -29.20 -16.15 -3.05
C ASP A 103 -29.05 -17.67 -3.34
N ASP A 104 -29.90 -18.24 -4.20
CA ASP A 104 -29.92 -19.66 -4.54
C ASP A 104 -28.93 -20.06 -5.66
N VAL A 105 -28.07 -19.16 -6.15
CA VAL A 105 -27.09 -19.48 -7.21
C VAL A 105 -25.72 -19.83 -6.63
N ALA A 106 -25.01 -20.75 -7.30
CA ALA A 106 -23.72 -21.26 -6.85
C ALA A 106 -22.62 -20.19 -6.76
N SER A 107 -22.71 -19.15 -7.58
CA SER A 107 -21.81 -18.00 -7.57
C SER A 107 -22.50 -16.76 -8.13
N CYS A 108 -21.95 -15.60 -7.80
CA CYS A 108 -22.39 -14.31 -8.32
C CYS A 108 -21.21 -13.32 -8.42
N THR A 109 -21.42 -12.19 -9.10
CA THR A 109 -20.46 -11.08 -9.15
C THR A 109 -20.66 -10.16 -7.95
N GLY A 110 -19.70 -10.13 -7.03
CA GLY A 110 -19.83 -9.36 -5.79
C GLY A 110 -18.54 -9.31 -4.96
N GLY A 111 -18.67 -8.92 -3.69
CA GLY A 111 -17.56 -8.81 -2.75
C GLY A 111 -16.75 -7.51 -2.87
N TYR A 112 -15.52 -7.52 -2.33
CA TYR A 112 -14.69 -6.32 -2.24
C TYR A 112 -14.48 -5.63 -3.60
N GLY A 113 -14.75 -4.32 -3.66
CA GLY A 113 -14.61 -3.50 -4.85
C GLY A 113 -15.80 -3.52 -5.81
N VAL A 114 -16.83 -4.34 -5.57
CA VAL A 114 -18.11 -4.36 -6.32
C VAL A 114 -19.20 -3.73 -5.45
N PRO A 115 -19.89 -2.66 -5.87
CA PRO A 115 -20.98 -2.06 -5.11
C PRO A 115 -22.13 -3.04 -4.88
N SER A 116 -22.76 -2.99 -3.70
CA SER A 116 -23.93 -3.81 -3.37
C SER A 116 -25.16 -3.55 -4.26
N SER A 117 -25.21 -2.41 -4.93
CA SER A 117 -26.25 -2.06 -5.92
C SER A 117 -26.00 -2.60 -7.33
N HIS A 118 -24.86 -3.26 -7.57
CA HIS A 118 -24.56 -3.86 -8.87
C HIS A 118 -25.38 -5.13 -9.08
N ASP A 119 -25.77 -5.42 -10.33
CA ASP A 119 -26.50 -6.65 -10.69
C ASP A 119 -25.56 -7.86 -10.55
N PRO A 120 -25.80 -8.75 -9.56
CA PRO A 120 -24.91 -9.88 -9.26
C PRO A 120 -24.83 -10.92 -10.38
N ALA A 121 -25.77 -10.93 -11.34
CA ALA A 121 -25.74 -11.84 -12.48
C ALA A 121 -24.79 -11.38 -13.59
N THR A 122 -24.27 -10.16 -13.55
CA THR A 122 -23.51 -9.54 -14.65
C THR A 122 -22.03 -9.30 -14.31
N PRO A 123 -21.11 -9.31 -15.29
CA PRO A 123 -19.72 -8.93 -15.05
C PRO A 123 -19.58 -7.48 -14.59
N TYR A 124 -18.64 -7.22 -13.69
CA TYR A 124 -18.30 -5.88 -13.20
C TYR A 124 -16.90 -5.47 -13.66
N ARG A 125 -16.76 -4.23 -14.13
CA ARG A 125 -15.45 -3.64 -14.45
C ARG A 125 -15.46 -2.14 -14.21
N LYS A 126 -14.61 -1.65 -13.30
CA LYS A 126 -14.53 -0.21 -13.01
C LYS A 126 -13.15 0.17 -12.49
N SER A 127 -12.73 1.39 -12.80
CA SER A 127 -11.59 2.06 -12.16
C SER A 127 -12.00 3.43 -11.66
N GLY A 128 -11.22 3.96 -10.72
CA GLY A 128 -11.40 5.32 -10.25
C GLY A 128 -10.38 5.71 -9.19
N ILE A 129 -10.60 6.90 -8.63
CA ILE A 129 -9.91 7.33 -7.42
C ILE A 129 -10.64 6.67 -6.24
N GLU A 130 -9.86 6.00 -5.40
CA GLU A 130 -10.36 5.44 -4.15
C GLU A 130 -10.41 6.52 -3.08
N GLY A 131 -9.39 7.37 -2.97
CA GLY A 131 -9.34 8.39 -1.93
C GLY A 131 -7.98 9.05 -1.80
N GLY A 132 -7.76 9.70 -0.67
CA GLY A 132 -6.47 10.23 -0.27
C GLY A 132 -6.18 9.99 1.19
N SER A 133 -4.90 9.96 1.53
CA SER A 133 -4.41 9.72 2.88
C SER A 133 -3.33 10.74 3.21
N LEU A 134 -3.15 11.01 4.50
CA LEU A 134 -2.01 11.76 5.02
C LEU A 134 -1.30 10.87 6.02
N GLU A 135 0.02 10.93 6.06
CA GLU A 135 0.82 10.16 7.00
C GLU A 135 1.76 11.08 7.77
N ALA A 136 2.01 10.73 9.03
CA ALA A 136 3.11 11.27 9.81
C ALA A 136 3.83 10.16 10.57
N ILE A 137 5.17 10.14 10.49
CA ILE A 137 6.04 9.26 11.26
C ILE A 137 6.97 10.09 12.12
N TYR A 138 6.89 9.89 13.44
CA TYR A 138 7.77 10.53 14.41
C TYR A 138 8.68 9.50 15.08
N ARG A 139 10.00 9.69 14.94
CA ARG A 139 11.02 8.82 15.52
C ARG A 139 11.39 9.30 16.93
N LEU A 140 11.14 8.45 17.92
CA LEU A 140 11.45 8.69 19.34
C LEU A 140 12.91 8.31 19.65
N THR A 141 13.36 7.17 19.15
CA THR A 141 14.77 6.74 19.22
C THR A 141 15.25 6.30 17.86
N ASN A 142 16.51 6.60 17.56
CA ASN A 142 17.09 6.32 16.26
C ASN A 142 17.73 4.92 16.25
N PRO A 143 17.33 3.99 15.35
CA PRO A 143 17.85 2.63 15.31
C PRO A 143 19.34 2.53 14.94
N VAL A 144 19.92 3.60 14.37
CA VAL A 144 21.37 3.69 14.06
C VAL A 144 22.19 4.01 15.32
N THR A 145 21.62 4.77 16.27
CA THR A 145 22.34 5.22 17.47
C THR A 145 21.87 4.56 18.76
N SER A 146 20.75 3.83 18.72
CA SER A 146 20.12 3.16 19.86
C SER A 146 19.91 1.68 19.54
N PRO A 147 20.02 0.76 20.52
CA PRO A 147 19.81 -0.67 20.28
C PRO A 147 18.43 -1.00 19.69
N VAL A 148 17.42 -0.20 20.05
CA VAL A 148 16.06 -0.27 19.51
C VAL A 148 15.64 1.15 19.14
N GLY A 149 15.35 1.34 17.86
CA GLY A 149 14.58 2.46 17.34
C GLY A 149 13.11 2.28 17.64
N VAL A 150 12.47 3.35 18.10
CA VAL A 150 11.04 3.42 18.41
C VAL A 150 10.47 4.62 17.68
N GLY A 151 9.31 4.47 17.07
CA GLY A 151 8.57 5.59 16.49
C GLY A 151 7.07 5.38 16.50
N LEU A 152 6.38 6.48 16.23
CA LEU A 152 4.92 6.54 16.17
C LEU A 152 4.51 6.93 14.76
N TYR A 153 3.46 6.29 14.29
CA TYR A 153 2.88 6.47 12.98
C TYR A 153 1.42 6.87 13.13
N LEU A 154 0.93 7.76 12.26
CA LEU A 154 -0.48 8.08 12.14
C LEU A 154 -0.86 8.31 10.68
N GLU A 155 -1.88 7.61 10.18
CA GLU A 155 -2.45 7.79 8.86
C GLU A 155 -3.98 7.92 8.92
N PRO A 156 -4.53 9.15 8.82
CA PRO A 156 -5.91 9.34 8.40
C PRO A 156 -6.07 9.12 6.89
N THR A 157 -7.09 8.35 6.52
CA THR A 157 -7.51 8.08 5.14
C THR A 157 -8.96 8.50 4.93
N TRP A 158 -9.21 9.17 3.81
CA TRP A 158 -10.56 9.50 3.32
C TRP A 158 -10.79 8.86 1.96
N GLY A 159 -11.64 7.85 1.95
CA GLY A 159 -11.90 7.01 0.79
C GLY A 159 -13.36 6.90 0.42
N ARG A 160 -13.58 6.39 -0.80
CA ARG A 160 -14.88 6.06 -1.36
C ARG A 160 -15.50 4.89 -0.61
N ASN A 161 -14.72 3.85 -0.33
CA ASN A 161 -15.17 2.66 0.37
C ASN A 161 -15.02 2.80 1.88
N LYS A 162 -14.00 3.47 2.38
CA LYS A 162 -13.81 3.65 3.83
C LYS A 162 -13.17 4.97 4.19
N ASP A 163 -13.51 5.49 5.36
CA ASP A 163 -12.61 6.39 6.08
C ASP A 163 -11.91 5.60 7.17
N GLU A 164 -10.66 5.94 7.46
CA GLU A 164 -9.85 5.19 8.41
C GLU A 164 -8.92 6.11 9.16
N ILE A 165 -8.66 5.77 10.41
CA ILE A 165 -7.52 6.30 11.16
C ILE A 165 -6.69 5.11 11.63
N GLU A 166 -5.47 5.03 11.11
CA GLU A 166 -4.50 4.00 11.44
C GLU A 166 -3.39 4.61 12.29
N ALA A 167 -3.02 3.95 13.39
CA ALA A 167 -1.89 4.33 14.21
C ALA A 167 -0.96 3.12 14.37
N ARG A 168 0.36 3.36 14.34
CA ARG A 168 1.36 2.29 14.57
C ARG A 168 2.38 2.67 15.61
N LEU A 169 2.78 1.68 16.41
CA LEU A 169 4.04 1.68 17.12
C LEU A 169 5.07 0.94 16.26
N LEU A 170 6.13 1.65 15.87
CA LEU A 170 7.21 1.12 15.04
C LEU A 170 8.40 0.75 15.92
N LEU A 171 8.95 -0.44 15.73
CA LEU A 171 10.14 -0.95 16.41
C LEU A 171 11.14 -1.41 15.36
N GLN A 172 12.41 -1.03 15.52
CA GLN A 172 13.48 -1.45 14.60
C GLN A 172 14.80 -1.64 15.35
N SER A 173 15.54 -2.69 15.01
CA SER A 173 16.91 -2.90 15.45
C SER A 173 17.80 -3.28 14.27
N ASN A 174 18.93 -2.60 14.15
CA ASN A 174 19.91 -2.85 13.11
C ASN A 174 21.10 -3.62 13.70
N PHE A 175 21.53 -4.67 13.00
CA PHE A 175 22.63 -5.54 13.36
C PHE A 175 23.63 -5.67 12.21
N ILE A 176 24.86 -6.03 12.53
CA ILE A 176 25.91 -6.35 11.54
C ILE A 176 26.12 -5.16 10.57
N ASP A 177 26.34 -3.96 11.12
CA ASP A 177 26.51 -2.71 10.36
C ASP A 177 25.38 -2.49 9.33
N ASP A 178 24.14 -2.48 9.83
CA ASP A 178 22.90 -2.33 9.06
C ASP A 178 22.70 -3.41 7.97
N ARG A 179 23.38 -4.55 8.05
CA ARG A 179 23.14 -5.66 7.12
C ARG A 179 21.96 -6.50 7.51
N LEU A 180 21.68 -6.66 8.79
CA LEU A 180 20.52 -7.38 9.29
C LEU A 180 19.61 -6.40 10.00
N VAL A 181 18.41 -6.18 9.46
CA VAL A 181 17.39 -5.31 10.07
C VAL A 181 16.25 -6.18 10.56
N LEU A 182 15.92 -6.04 11.84
CA LEU A 182 14.70 -6.59 12.41
C LEU A 182 13.72 -5.44 12.64
N ALA A 183 12.49 -5.60 12.18
CA ALA A 183 11.46 -4.58 12.32
C ALA A 183 10.14 -5.20 12.77
N GLY A 184 9.35 -4.42 13.50
CA GLY A 184 8.01 -4.81 13.90
C GLY A 184 7.09 -3.61 14.04
N ASN A 185 5.81 -3.81 13.74
CA ASN A 185 4.77 -2.80 13.88
C ASN A 185 3.63 -3.38 14.72
N VAL A 186 3.15 -2.62 15.70
CA VAL A 186 1.83 -2.84 16.32
C VAL A 186 0.89 -1.83 15.70
N VAL A 187 -0.18 -2.29 15.05
CA VAL A 187 -1.10 -1.44 14.30
C VAL A 187 -2.46 -1.47 14.96
N VAL A 188 -3.04 -0.29 15.15
CA VAL A 188 -4.45 -0.15 15.54
C VAL A 188 -5.12 0.71 14.47
N ALA A 189 -6.19 0.20 13.87
CA ALA A 189 -6.99 0.96 12.92
C ALA A 189 -8.44 1.05 13.37
N ASN A 190 -9.09 2.19 13.14
CA ASN A 190 -10.54 2.33 13.24
C ASN A 190 -11.05 2.74 11.87
N GLU A 191 -11.92 1.92 11.30
CA GLU A 191 -12.48 2.09 9.98
C GLU A 191 -13.97 2.44 10.07
N ARG A 192 -14.42 3.26 9.14
CA ARG A 192 -15.83 3.49 8.84
C ARG A 192 -16.11 3.02 7.43
N LEU A 193 -16.72 1.85 7.29
CA LEU A 193 -17.08 1.29 5.99
C LEU A 193 -18.29 2.02 5.40
N LYS A 194 -18.17 2.42 4.13
CA LYS A 194 -19.19 3.13 3.34
C LYS A 194 -19.90 2.24 2.31
N PHE A 195 -19.35 1.05 2.03
CA PHE A 195 -19.84 0.17 0.96
C PHE A 195 -20.78 -0.94 1.45
N ILE A 196 -20.94 -1.11 2.77
CA ILE A 196 -21.80 -2.11 3.42
C ILE A 196 -22.85 -1.40 4.30
N GLU A 197 -24.04 -1.99 4.45
CA GLU A 197 -25.10 -1.62 5.41
C GLU A 197 -25.38 -0.11 5.57
N ASN A 198 -25.77 0.57 4.48
CA ASN A 198 -26.09 2.01 4.49
C ASN A 198 -24.94 2.96 4.90
N GLY A 199 -23.70 2.45 4.94
CA GLY A 199 -22.48 3.26 4.87
C GLY A 199 -21.97 3.83 6.20
N ASN A 200 -22.18 3.13 7.31
CA ASN A 200 -21.67 3.56 8.60
C ASN A 200 -21.35 2.40 9.57
N VAL A 201 -20.70 1.35 9.06
CA VAL A 201 -20.27 0.21 9.89
C VAL A 201 -18.89 0.54 10.47
N PRO A 202 -18.75 0.65 11.81
CA PRO A 202 -17.44 0.74 12.43
C PRO A 202 -16.77 -0.64 12.46
N GLU A 203 -15.49 -0.66 12.16
CA GLU A 203 -14.65 -1.86 12.27
C GLU A 203 -13.32 -1.46 12.91
N SER A 204 -12.84 -2.25 13.86
CA SER A 204 -11.55 -1.99 14.51
C SER A 204 -10.57 -3.11 14.24
N MET A 205 -9.32 -2.77 13.95
CA MET A 205 -8.27 -3.72 13.63
C MET A 205 -7.15 -3.65 14.66
N LEU A 206 -6.59 -4.80 15.03
CA LEU A 206 -5.30 -4.91 15.73
C LEU A 206 -4.38 -5.88 14.99
N ASP A 207 -3.27 -5.34 14.47
CA ASP A 207 -2.26 -6.16 13.82
C ASP A 207 -0.91 -6.13 14.51
N PHE A 208 -0.20 -7.24 14.34
CA PHE A 208 1.22 -7.37 14.65
C PHE A 208 1.95 -7.78 13.38
N LEU A 209 2.87 -6.93 12.94
CA LEU A 209 3.78 -7.25 11.85
C LEU A 209 5.18 -7.43 12.41
N VAL A 210 5.89 -8.45 11.93
CA VAL A 210 7.29 -8.71 12.26
C VAL A 210 8.04 -9.13 11.01
N GLY A 211 9.28 -8.70 10.89
CA GLY A 211 10.09 -9.01 9.72
C GLY A 211 11.58 -8.93 9.97
N ALA A 212 12.32 -9.60 9.10
CA ALA A 212 13.76 -9.58 9.05
C ALA A 212 14.21 -9.33 7.60
N SER A 213 15.15 -8.42 7.39
CA SER A 213 15.77 -8.15 6.09
C SER A 213 17.28 -8.26 6.18
N TYR A 214 17.91 -8.89 5.18
CA TYR A 214 19.34 -9.08 5.10
C TYR A 214 19.92 -8.53 3.80
N ARG A 215 20.85 -7.57 3.91
CA ARG A 215 21.61 -6.98 2.79
C ARG A 215 22.82 -7.84 2.45
N PHE A 216 22.72 -8.63 1.37
CA PHE A 216 23.75 -9.56 0.93
C PHE A 216 24.72 -8.98 -0.11
N ALA A 217 24.36 -7.87 -0.76
CA ALA A 217 25.24 -7.09 -1.63
C ALA A 217 24.86 -5.60 -1.57
N PRO A 218 25.71 -4.66 -2.03
CA PRO A 218 25.36 -3.25 -2.03
C PRO A 218 24.04 -3.00 -2.77
N LYS A 219 23.04 -2.43 -2.08
CA LYS A 219 21.68 -2.16 -2.59
C LYS A 219 20.84 -3.40 -2.91
N TRP A 220 21.25 -4.59 -2.48
CA TRP A 220 20.49 -5.83 -2.63
C TRP A 220 20.22 -6.46 -1.27
N SER A 221 18.93 -6.56 -0.96
CA SER A 221 18.43 -7.16 0.27
C SER A 221 17.39 -8.22 -0.03
N ALA A 222 17.26 -9.19 0.86
CA ALA A 222 16.18 -10.17 0.86
C ALA A 222 15.58 -10.20 2.27
N GLY A 223 14.26 -10.29 2.36
CA GLY A 223 13.56 -10.28 3.64
C GLY A 223 12.39 -11.23 3.70
N VAL A 224 11.93 -11.45 4.93
CA VAL A 224 10.72 -12.20 5.25
C VAL A 224 9.86 -11.36 6.18
N GLU A 225 8.55 -11.37 5.95
CA GLU A 225 7.56 -10.63 6.72
C GLU A 225 6.43 -11.57 7.13
N ALA A 226 5.93 -11.37 8.34
CA ALA A 226 4.73 -12.02 8.86
C ALA A 226 3.78 -10.97 9.41
N ARG A 227 2.49 -11.15 9.15
CA ARG A 227 1.40 -10.32 9.66
C ARG A 227 0.39 -11.21 10.39
N PHE A 228 0.10 -10.86 11.63
CA PHE A 228 -0.99 -11.41 12.40
C PHE A 228 -2.08 -10.34 12.46
N HIS A 229 -3.27 -10.70 12.04
CA HIS A 229 -4.35 -9.76 11.77
C HIS A 229 -5.63 -10.19 12.48
N ASN A 230 -6.28 -9.24 13.16
CA ASN A 230 -7.54 -9.45 13.88
C ASN A 230 -8.46 -8.25 13.69
N ASP A 231 -9.71 -8.53 13.30
CA ASP A 231 -10.80 -7.57 13.21
C ASP A 231 -11.77 -7.72 14.40
N TYR A 232 -12.38 -6.62 14.82
CA TYR A 232 -13.30 -6.49 15.96
C TYR A 232 -14.53 -5.63 15.64
#